data_AF-A0A5C8VBE0-F1
#
_entry.id   AF-A0A5C8VBE0-F1
#
_cell.length_a   1.000
_cell.length_b   1.000
_cell.length_c   1.000
_cell.angle_alpha   90.00
_cell.angle_beta   90.00
_cell.angle_gamma   90.00
#
_symmetry.space_group_name_H-M   'P 1'
#
loop_
_entity.id
_entity.type
_entity.pdbx_description
1 polymer ?
#
loop_
_entity_poly.entity_id
_entity_poly.type
_entity_poly.pdbx_seq_one_letter_code
_entity_poly.pdbx_strand_id
1 'polypeptide(L)'
;MSSFRVARPLLATFLAALAGLPLAARAEPCDDLAQQIAGAIGGKVGKRAGPSIDIRLAGPIKFDVTCRAEPIVQATSAEPTPSAAFFRDLAAASEILVGEPAARVEPIIDDAYRTALSDRRKSFIQQNGWSASCYTDPGSSAMRTLCSVGRIPPR
;
A
#
# COMPACT_ATOMS: atom_id res chain seq x y z
N MET A 1 45.66 39.95 -41.38
CA MET A 1 46.42 39.26 -40.32
C MET A 1 45.83 39.62 -38.97
N SER A 2 45.70 38.62 -38.10
CA SER A 2 45.42 38.69 -36.66
C SER A 2 43.96 38.77 -36.18
N SER A 3 43.47 37.58 -35.84
CA SER A 3 42.34 37.24 -34.98
C SER A 3 42.39 37.89 -33.59
N PHE A 4 41.23 38.23 -33.04
CA PHE A 4 40.99 38.18 -31.59
C PHE A 4 39.70 37.40 -31.32
N ARG A 5 39.87 36.23 -30.69
CA ARG A 5 38.80 35.40 -30.14
C ARG A 5 38.41 35.98 -28.78
N VAL A 6 37.13 36.28 -28.58
CA VAL A 6 36.58 36.47 -27.23
C VAL A 6 36.00 35.14 -26.78
N ALA A 7 36.54 34.63 -25.68
CA ALA A 7 36.16 33.37 -25.07
C ALA A 7 35.16 33.60 -23.92
N ARG A 8 34.11 32.78 -23.91
CA ARG A 8 33.27 32.34 -22.77
C ARG A 8 32.36 33.39 -22.10
N PRO A 9 31.10 33.00 -21.76
CA PRO A 9 30.89 31.97 -20.74
C PRO A 9 29.91 30.86 -21.16
N LEU A 10 30.48 29.66 -21.33
CA LEU A 10 29.79 28.37 -21.18
C LEU A 10 29.56 28.09 -19.69
N LEU A 11 28.69 28.85 -19.04
CA LEU A 11 28.44 28.72 -17.59
C LEU A 11 26.96 28.82 -17.20
N ALA A 12 26.04 28.79 -18.17
CA ALA A 12 24.60 28.85 -17.92
C ALA A 12 23.86 27.50 -18.10
N THR A 13 24.50 26.48 -18.66
CA THR A 13 23.82 25.22 -19.04
C THR A 13 23.93 24.07 -18.05
N PHE A 14 24.62 24.24 -16.91
CA PHE A 14 24.74 23.18 -15.90
C PHE A 14 23.66 23.20 -14.80
N LEU A 15 22.90 24.28 -14.65
CA LEU A 15 21.89 24.40 -13.59
C LEU A 15 20.50 23.87 -13.95
N ALA A 16 20.24 23.56 -15.23
CA ALA A 16 18.96 23.00 -15.68
C ALA A 16 18.90 21.46 -15.61
N ALA A 17 20.03 20.78 -15.38
CA ALA A 17 20.09 19.31 -15.37
C ALA A 17 19.71 18.68 -14.01
N LEU A 18 19.61 19.47 -12.93
CA LEU A 18 19.32 18.98 -11.58
C LEU A 18 17.83 19.00 -11.20
N ALA A 19 16.96 19.57 -12.03
CA ALA A 19 15.52 19.62 -11.76
C ALA A 19 14.74 18.42 -12.34
N GLY A 20 15.41 17.49 -13.01
CA GLY A 20 14.82 16.37 -13.74
C GLY A 20 15.15 14.99 -13.18
N LEU A 21 15.52 14.87 -11.89
CA LEU A 21 15.71 13.55 -11.29
C LEU A 21 14.35 12.87 -11.11
N PRO A 22 14.11 11.71 -11.75
CA PRO A 22 12.81 11.06 -11.72
C PRO A 22 12.50 10.56 -10.32
N LEU A 23 11.21 10.53 -10.01
CA LEU A 23 10.56 9.91 -8.85
C LEU A 23 10.75 8.37 -8.78
N ALA A 24 11.85 7.83 -9.32
CA ALA A 24 12.14 6.40 -9.45
C ALA A 24 12.59 5.76 -8.12
N ALA A 25 13.20 6.52 -7.21
CA ALA A 25 13.78 5.99 -5.98
C ALA A 25 12.75 5.41 -4.97
N ARG A 26 11.45 5.67 -5.16
CA ARG A 26 10.38 5.09 -4.31
C ARG A 26 9.61 3.93 -4.96
N ALA A 27 9.76 3.73 -6.27
CA ALA A 27 9.15 2.60 -6.94
C ALA A 27 9.85 1.29 -6.54
N GLU A 28 11.18 1.27 -6.56
CA GLU A 28 11.99 0.09 -6.19
C GLU A 28 11.68 -0.43 -4.77
N PRO A 29 11.64 0.41 -3.70
CA PRO A 29 11.26 -0.05 -2.37
C PRO A 29 9.84 -0.62 -2.28
N CYS A 30 8.90 -0.10 -3.07
CA CYS A 30 7.52 -0.58 -3.03
C CYS A 30 7.34 -1.88 -3.82
N ASP A 31 8.05 -2.04 -4.93
CA ASP A 31 8.06 -3.28 -5.69
C ASP A 31 8.65 -4.43 -4.85
N ASP A 32 9.74 -4.17 -4.14
CA ASP A 32 10.34 -5.13 -3.20
C ASP A 32 9.37 -5.46 -2.06
N LEU A 33 8.71 -4.46 -1.48
CA LEU A 33 7.69 -4.65 -0.45
C LEU A 33 6.53 -5.51 -0.97
N ALA A 34 6.03 -5.25 -2.19
CA ALA A 34 4.95 -6.01 -2.79
C ALA A 34 5.37 -7.46 -3.06
N GLN A 35 6.63 -7.70 -3.44
CA GLN A 35 7.19 -9.06 -3.58
C GLN A 35 7.24 -9.80 -2.24
N GLN A 36 7.72 -9.14 -1.18
CA GLN A 36 7.78 -9.72 0.16
C GLN A 36 6.38 -10.07 0.67
N ILE A 37 5.42 -9.13 0.54
CA ILE A 37 4.03 -9.36 0.93
C ILE A 37 3.44 -10.52 0.13
N ALA A 38 3.62 -10.54 -1.20
CA ALA A 38 3.14 -11.61 -2.05
C ALA A 38 3.68 -12.98 -1.60
N GLY A 39 4.98 -13.07 -1.31
CA GLY A 39 5.60 -14.29 -0.81
C GLY A 39 5.01 -14.77 0.52
N ALA A 40 4.77 -13.85 1.47
CA ALA A 40 4.28 -14.20 2.80
C ALA A 40 2.83 -14.71 2.81
N ILE A 41 1.99 -14.24 1.91
CA ILE A 41 0.59 -14.68 1.80
C ILE A 41 0.38 -15.75 0.73
N GLY A 42 1.47 -16.32 0.19
CA GLY A 42 1.41 -17.37 -0.84
C GLY A 42 0.89 -16.89 -2.20
N GLY A 43 0.96 -15.59 -2.46
CA GLY A 43 0.54 -14.95 -3.70
C GLY A 43 1.69 -14.68 -4.68
N LYS A 44 1.37 -13.92 -5.74
CA LYS A 44 2.32 -13.41 -6.72
C LYS A 44 2.03 -11.95 -7.02
N VAL A 45 3.08 -11.16 -7.27
CA VAL A 45 2.90 -9.77 -7.73
C VAL A 45 2.16 -9.77 -9.07
N GLY A 46 1.13 -8.93 -9.13
CA GLY A 46 0.23 -8.77 -10.26
C GLY A 46 0.55 -7.54 -11.10
N LYS A 47 -0.50 -6.91 -11.63
CA LYS A 47 -0.37 -5.70 -12.45
C LYS A 47 -0.26 -4.47 -11.56
N ARG A 48 0.44 -3.45 -12.04
CA ARG A 48 0.43 -2.10 -11.44
C ARG A 48 -0.74 -1.30 -12.04
N ALA A 49 -1.49 -0.61 -11.19
CA ALA A 49 -2.59 0.27 -11.56
C ALA A 49 -2.49 1.58 -10.77
N GLY A 50 -1.96 2.63 -11.42
CA GLY A 50 -1.66 3.89 -10.74
C GLY A 50 -0.66 3.68 -9.60
N PRO A 51 -0.93 4.16 -8.38
CA PRO A 51 -0.04 3.96 -7.23
C PRO A 51 -0.12 2.54 -6.66
N SER A 52 -1.09 1.71 -7.08
CA SER A 52 -1.30 0.38 -6.49
C SER A 52 -0.64 -0.74 -7.30
N ILE A 53 -0.19 -1.77 -6.59
CA ILE A 53 0.28 -3.03 -7.16
C ILE A 53 -0.65 -4.13 -6.67
N ASP A 54 -1.31 -4.82 -7.61
CA ASP A 54 -2.16 -5.96 -7.28
C ASP A 54 -1.29 -7.12 -6.75
N ILE A 55 -1.80 -7.88 -5.78
CA ILE A 55 -1.25 -9.18 -5.39
C ILE A 55 -2.27 -10.26 -5.73
N ARG A 56 -1.86 -11.20 -6.59
CA ARG A 56 -2.69 -12.31 -7.04
C ARG A 56 -2.58 -13.46 -6.05
N LEU A 57 -3.70 -13.81 -5.42
CA LEU A 57 -3.88 -15.04 -4.65
C LEU A 57 -4.87 -15.95 -5.35
N ALA A 58 -4.83 -17.24 -5.01
CA ALA A 58 -5.92 -18.14 -5.33
C ALA A 58 -7.13 -17.82 -4.44
N GLY A 59 -8.31 -17.67 -5.02
CA GLY A 59 -9.56 -17.44 -4.28
C GLY A 59 -10.21 -16.07 -4.54
N PRO A 60 -11.24 -15.73 -3.74
CA PRO A 60 -12.09 -14.55 -3.99
C PRO A 60 -11.53 -13.25 -3.41
N ILE A 61 -10.46 -13.31 -2.61
CA ILE A 61 -9.90 -12.16 -1.92
C ILE A 61 -8.93 -11.44 -2.87
N LYS A 62 -9.12 -10.13 -3.01
CA LYS A 62 -8.21 -9.27 -3.78
C LYS A 62 -7.30 -8.53 -2.81
N PHE A 63 -6.01 -8.57 -3.07
CA PHE A 63 -5.01 -7.81 -2.32
C PHE A 63 -4.35 -6.78 -3.22
N ASP A 64 -4.04 -5.62 -2.67
CA ASP A 64 -3.20 -4.62 -3.33
C ASP A 64 -2.33 -3.86 -2.32
N VAL A 65 -1.19 -3.38 -2.79
CA VAL A 65 -0.30 -2.48 -2.05
C VAL A 65 -0.32 -1.13 -2.73
N THR A 66 -0.80 -0.11 -2.02
CA THR A 66 -0.77 1.27 -2.50
C THR A 66 0.58 1.91 -2.15
N CYS A 67 1.40 2.15 -3.18
CA CYS A 67 2.71 2.79 -3.09
C CYS A 67 2.57 4.30 -2.90
N ARG A 68 2.84 4.77 -1.69
CA ARG A 68 2.94 6.19 -1.31
C ARG A 68 4.07 6.35 -0.28
N ALA A 69 4.23 7.55 0.29
CA ALA A 69 5.27 7.79 1.31
C ALA A 69 5.19 6.79 2.48
N GLU A 70 3.98 6.52 2.99
CA GLU A 70 3.69 5.42 3.92
C GLU A 70 2.78 4.41 3.20
N PRO A 71 3.31 3.26 2.72
CA PRO A 71 2.53 2.30 1.98
C PRO A 71 1.33 1.77 2.78
N ILE A 72 0.31 1.33 2.05
CA ILE A 72 -0.90 0.73 2.62
C ILE A 72 -1.10 -0.61 1.95
N VAL A 73 -1.34 -1.66 2.74
CA VAL A 73 -1.85 -2.93 2.23
C VAL A 73 -3.36 -2.98 2.40
N GLN A 74 -4.04 -3.47 1.38
CA GLN A 74 -5.50 -3.54 1.35
C GLN A 74 -5.94 -4.94 0.93
N ALA A 75 -7.03 -5.41 1.54
CA ALA A 75 -7.76 -6.60 1.14
C ALA A 75 -9.22 -6.26 0.87
N THR A 76 -9.77 -6.84 -0.20
CA THR A 76 -11.17 -6.73 -0.57
C THR A 76 -11.79 -8.12 -0.69
N SER A 77 -12.97 -8.31 -0.10
CA SER A 77 -13.80 -9.50 -0.29
C SER A 77 -15.19 -9.13 -0.82
N ALA A 78 -15.68 -9.93 -1.76
CA ALA A 78 -17.06 -9.89 -2.27
C ALA A 78 -17.99 -10.85 -1.49
N GLU A 79 -17.46 -11.60 -0.53
CA GLU A 79 -18.24 -12.53 0.30
C GLU A 79 -19.14 -11.76 1.27
N PRO A 80 -20.36 -12.28 1.59
CA PRO A 80 -21.25 -11.67 2.59
C PRO A 80 -20.58 -11.46 3.96
N THR A 81 -19.74 -12.42 4.33
CA THR A 81 -18.88 -12.38 5.51
C THR A 81 -17.48 -12.79 5.06
N PRO A 82 -16.44 -11.97 5.30
CA PRO A 82 -15.08 -12.35 4.96
C PRO A 82 -14.66 -13.64 5.68
N SER A 83 -13.94 -14.50 4.97
CA SER A 83 -13.40 -15.74 5.54
C SER A 83 -12.29 -15.49 6.55
N ALA A 84 -11.96 -16.48 7.40
CA ALA A 84 -10.80 -16.40 8.29
C ALA A 84 -9.47 -16.18 7.52
N ALA A 85 -9.38 -16.67 6.29
CA ALA A 85 -8.22 -16.44 5.43
C ALA A 85 -8.05 -14.95 5.10
N PHE A 86 -9.13 -14.20 4.92
CA PHE A 86 -9.08 -12.75 4.70
C PHE A 86 -8.32 -12.02 5.82
N PHE A 87 -8.67 -12.31 7.08
CA PHE A 87 -8.08 -11.65 8.24
C PHE A 87 -6.64 -12.10 8.46
N ARG A 88 -6.40 -13.41 8.44
CA ARG A 88 -5.06 -13.99 8.61
C ARG A 88 -4.08 -13.49 7.55
N ASP A 89 -4.47 -13.50 6.28
CA ASP A 89 -3.57 -13.15 5.17
C ASP A 89 -3.33 -11.63 5.16
N LEU A 90 -4.35 -10.80 5.46
CA LEU A 90 -4.13 -9.36 5.64
C LEU A 90 -3.23 -9.06 6.84
N ALA A 91 -3.35 -9.79 7.94
CA ALA A 91 -2.47 -9.63 9.09
C ALA A 91 -1.02 -10.02 8.77
N ALA A 92 -0.80 -11.15 8.08
CA ALA A 92 0.53 -11.58 7.64
C ALA A 92 1.18 -10.58 6.66
N ALA A 93 0.41 -10.05 5.72
CA ALA A 93 0.86 -8.97 4.85
C ALA A 93 1.21 -7.69 5.62
N SER A 94 0.39 -7.36 6.62
CA SER A 94 0.56 -6.16 7.44
C SER A 94 1.79 -6.25 8.35
N GLU A 95 2.15 -7.43 8.84
CA GLU A 95 3.35 -7.63 9.67
C GLU A 95 4.61 -7.12 8.96
N ILE A 96 4.76 -7.40 7.67
CA ILE A 96 5.88 -6.91 6.86
C ILE A 96 5.85 -5.39 6.77
N LEU A 97 4.66 -4.82 6.58
CA LEU A 97 4.48 -3.38 6.40
C LEU A 97 4.71 -2.60 7.71
N VAL A 98 4.10 -3.01 8.82
CA VAL A 98 4.08 -2.23 10.07
C VAL A 98 5.08 -2.74 11.12
N GLY A 99 5.66 -3.93 10.93
CA GLY A 99 6.63 -4.53 11.85
C GLY A 99 6.02 -5.09 13.15
N GLU A 100 4.71 -5.25 13.20
CA GLU A 100 3.97 -5.80 14.35
C GLU A 100 3.55 -7.24 14.07
N PRO A 101 3.64 -8.16 15.05
CA PRO A 101 3.31 -9.56 14.83
C PRO A 101 1.88 -9.73 14.29
N ALA A 102 1.68 -10.58 13.28
CA ALA A 102 0.37 -10.82 12.68
C ALA A 102 -0.68 -11.22 13.73
N ALA A 103 -0.30 -12.02 14.73
CA ALA A 103 -1.17 -12.42 15.84
C ALA A 103 -1.69 -11.23 16.69
N ARG A 104 -1.00 -10.09 16.67
CA ARG A 104 -1.45 -8.84 17.31
C ARG A 104 -2.28 -7.99 16.34
N VAL A 105 -1.97 -8.01 15.04
CA VAL A 105 -2.64 -7.21 14.02
C VAL A 105 -4.02 -7.77 13.67
N GLU A 106 -4.13 -9.10 13.50
CA GLU A 106 -5.36 -9.79 13.10
C GLU A 106 -6.60 -9.43 13.95
N PRO A 107 -6.57 -9.51 15.30
CA PRO A 107 -7.74 -9.17 16.10
C PRO A 107 -8.17 -7.69 15.97
N ILE A 108 -7.23 -6.79 15.63
CA ILE A 108 -7.52 -5.36 15.43
C ILE A 108 -8.20 -5.12 14.08
N ILE A 109 -7.80 -5.86 13.05
CA ILE A 109 -8.49 -5.84 11.75
C ILE A 109 -9.92 -6.39 11.92
N ASP A 110 -10.06 -7.51 12.63
CA ASP A 110 -11.38 -8.10 12.90
C ASP A 110 -12.28 -7.15 13.71
N ASP A 111 -11.74 -6.48 14.73
CA ASP A 111 -12.48 -5.49 15.50
C ASP A 111 -12.88 -4.27 14.66
N ALA A 112 -11.99 -3.80 13.78
CA ALA A 112 -12.31 -2.76 12.81
C ALA A 112 -13.43 -3.22 11.86
N TYR A 113 -13.42 -4.46 11.38
CA TYR A 113 -14.48 -5.01 10.55
C TYR A 113 -15.82 -5.07 11.29
N ARG A 114 -15.84 -5.65 12.51
CA ARG A 114 -17.05 -5.75 13.33
C ARG A 114 -17.65 -4.38 13.65
N THR A 115 -16.80 -3.40 13.95
CA THR A 115 -17.21 -2.01 14.17
C THR A 115 -17.81 -1.40 12.89
N ALA A 116 -17.16 -1.56 11.74
CA ALA A 116 -17.65 -1.03 10.47
C ALA A 116 -19.01 -1.62 10.08
N LEU A 117 -19.18 -2.92 10.32
CA LEU A 117 -20.42 -3.64 10.06
C LEU A 117 -21.56 -3.15 10.99
N SER A 118 -21.28 -2.98 12.27
CA SER A 118 -22.26 -2.53 13.26
C SER A 118 -22.70 -1.09 13.02
N ASP A 119 -21.73 -0.19 12.83
CA ASP A 119 -21.99 1.25 12.71
C ASP A 119 -22.39 1.67 11.29
N ARG A 120 -22.30 0.75 10.31
CA ARG A 120 -22.55 0.99 8.88
C ARG A 120 -21.77 2.18 8.31
N ARG A 121 -20.54 2.37 8.79
CA ARG A 121 -19.60 3.42 8.36
C ARG A 121 -18.19 2.88 8.40
N LYS A 122 -17.26 3.61 7.78
CA LYS A 122 -15.84 3.29 7.89
C LYS A 122 -15.40 3.31 9.36
N SER A 123 -14.79 2.23 9.82
CA SER A 123 -14.08 2.17 11.11
C SER A 123 -12.61 2.54 10.92
N PHE A 124 -11.98 3.02 11.97
CA PHE A 124 -10.57 3.38 11.98
C PHE A 124 -10.01 3.19 13.39
N ILE A 125 -9.02 2.30 13.53
CA ILE A 125 -8.33 2.01 14.78
C ILE A 125 -6.85 2.35 14.57
N GLN A 126 -6.29 3.15 15.47
CA GLN A 126 -4.90 3.58 15.44
C GLN A 126 -4.20 3.20 16.74
N GLN A 127 -3.01 2.61 16.63
CA GLN A 127 -2.17 2.27 17.77
C GLN A 127 -0.72 2.10 17.31
N ASN A 128 0.25 2.33 18.20
CA ASN A 128 1.68 2.07 17.96
C ASN A 128 2.24 2.60 16.63
N GLY A 129 1.76 3.76 16.15
CA GLY A 129 2.24 4.36 14.90
C GLY A 129 1.70 3.70 13.61
N TRP A 130 0.67 2.87 13.69
CA TRP A 130 -0.03 2.29 12.55
C TRP A 130 -1.55 2.35 12.74
N SER A 131 -2.30 2.08 11.67
CA SER A 131 -3.76 1.98 11.70
C SER A 131 -4.31 0.82 10.88
N ALA A 132 -5.42 0.27 11.34
CA ALA A 132 -6.33 -0.55 10.56
C ALA A 132 -7.63 0.22 10.30
N SER A 133 -8.20 0.08 9.12
CA SER A 133 -9.50 0.64 8.79
C SER A 133 -10.29 -0.31 7.94
N CYS A 134 -11.59 -0.46 8.22
CA CYS A 134 -12.47 -1.31 7.43
C CYS A 134 -13.71 -0.53 6.99
N TYR A 135 -14.24 -0.91 5.84
CA TYR A 135 -15.49 -0.43 5.28
C TYR A 135 -16.29 -1.64 4.80
N THR A 136 -17.58 -1.64 5.08
CA THR A 136 -18.51 -2.67 4.63
C THR A 136 -19.64 -2.06 3.82
N ASP A 137 -19.97 -2.67 2.68
CA ASP A 137 -21.11 -2.32 1.85
C ASP A 137 -21.94 -3.58 1.55
N PRO A 138 -22.93 -3.91 2.39
CA PRO A 138 -23.79 -5.07 2.16
C PRO A 138 -24.62 -4.99 0.87
N GLY A 139 -24.78 -3.81 0.27
CA GLY A 139 -25.52 -3.61 -0.98
C GLY A 139 -24.68 -3.91 -2.23
N SER A 140 -23.36 -3.85 -2.11
CA SER A 140 -22.43 -4.12 -3.20
C SER A 140 -22.27 -5.63 -3.47
N SER A 141 -22.30 -6.03 -4.73
CA SER A 141 -21.97 -7.40 -5.16
C SER A 141 -20.48 -7.55 -5.53
N ALA A 142 -19.77 -6.44 -5.74
CA ALA A 142 -18.38 -6.44 -6.21
C ALA A 142 -17.35 -6.30 -5.08
N MET A 143 -17.73 -5.64 -3.98
CA MET A 143 -16.88 -5.34 -2.83
C MET A 143 -17.78 -5.15 -1.61
N ARG A 144 -17.94 -6.20 -0.81
CA ARG A 144 -18.75 -6.15 0.42
C ARG A 144 -17.93 -5.72 1.62
N THR A 145 -16.66 -6.08 1.66
CA THR A 145 -15.73 -5.67 2.70
C THR A 145 -14.42 -5.21 2.08
N LEU A 146 -13.90 -4.10 2.56
CA LEU A 146 -12.56 -3.61 2.29
C LEU A 146 -11.90 -3.29 3.62
N CYS A 147 -10.75 -3.88 3.89
CA CYS A 147 -9.92 -3.55 5.04
C CYS A 147 -8.53 -3.15 4.57
N SER A 148 -7.93 -2.17 5.24
CA SER A 148 -6.62 -1.65 4.91
C SER A 148 -5.79 -1.41 6.15
N VAL A 149 -4.49 -1.67 6.08
CA VAL A 149 -3.53 -1.41 7.13
C VAL A 149 -2.37 -0.58 6.59
N GLY A 150 -1.90 0.38 7.36
CA GLY A 150 -0.77 1.22 6.98
C GLY A 150 -0.11 1.91 8.17
N ARG A 151 1.13 2.33 7.96
CA ARG A 151 1.85 3.17 8.92
C ARG A 151 1.26 4.57 8.95
N ILE A 152 1.38 5.20 10.11
CA ILE A 152 0.96 6.58 10.33
C ILE A 152 2.22 7.43 10.30
N PRO A 153 2.28 8.43 9.41
CA PRO A 153 3.44 9.30 9.34
C PRO A 153 3.74 9.93 10.71
N PRO A 154 5.01 9.97 11.15
CA PRO A 154 5.38 10.77 12.31
C PRO A 154 5.04 12.24 12.05
N ARG A 155 4.58 12.94 13.09
CA ARG A 155 4.28 14.38 13.04
C ARG A 155 5.54 15.22 13.13
#